data_AF-A0A2V6YHZ9-F1
#
_entry.id   AF-A0A2V6YHZ9-F1
#
_cell.length_a   1.000
_cell.length_b   1.000
_cell.length_c   1.000
_cell.angle_alpha   90.00
_cell.angle_beta   90.00
_cell.angle_gamma   90.00
#
_symmetry.space_group_name_H-M   'P 1'
#
loop_
_entity.id
_entity.type
_entity.pdbx_description
1 polymer ?
#
loop_
_entity_poly.entity_id
_entity_poly.type
_entity_poly.pdbx_seq_one_letter_code
_entity_poly.pdbx_strand_id
1 'polypeptide(L)'
;MLPGRPTDSLAPRARGDLVMSASFAGGIIAAGEGSRLRQSGFAMPKPMVPIAGVPLIETTIRNLRAARVGPLAIIVNEQERECVDWVRARFPDLDVEFIVKTTQSSLESFGEVIRRHPGGRMLVTTVDAWCVQSAFVRFVEAAARRPLGATVLAVTPLIADEKPLRVVMAADGRIEAIGGAVGDLVTAGMYLVPESVRTLTPPAGLGRLRDFLQWLARSGAPLYGEVIEQVVDVDRADDVALAETLALAGRVS
;
A
#
# COMPACT_ATOMS: atom_id res chain seq x y z
N MET A 1 20.11 -62.47 26.32
CA MET A 1 19.23 -61.87 25.30
C MET A 1 19.00 -60.41 25.66
N LEU A 2 19.63 -59.49 24.91
CA LEU A 2 19.15 -58.10 24.74
C LEU A 2 17.98 -58.12 23.72
N PRO A 3 17.27 -57.01 23.43
CA PRO A 3 16.73 -55.95 24.27
C PRO A 3 15.25 -55.64 23.90
N GLY A 4 14.64 -54.62 24.54
CA GLY A 4 13.21 -54.33 24.50
C GLY A 4 12.60 -53.74 23.21
N ARG A 5 11.30 -53.47 23.29
CA ARG A 5 10.56 -52.58 22.40
C ARG A 5 9.53 -51.76 23.19
N PRO A 6 9.53 -50.42 23.06
CA PRO A 6 8.54 -49.55 23.67
C PRO A 6 7.23 -49.55 22.88
N THR A 7 6.18 -49.19 23.60
CA THR A 7 4.83 -48.83 23.17
C THR A 7 4.82 -47.86 21.99
N ASP A 8 4.19 -48.28 20.90
CA ASP A 8 3.92 -47.45 19.72
C ASP A 8 2.65 -46.62 20.00
N SER A 9 2.81 -45.49 20.71
CA SER A 9 1.76 -44.46 20.79
C SER A 9 1.97 -43.49 19.64
N LEU A 10 1.23 -43.71 18.55
CA LEU A 10 1.12 -42.78 17.43
C LEU A 10 0.46 -41.48 17.91
N ALA A 11 1.29 -40.51 18.30
CA ALA A 11 0.88 -39.13 18.44
C ALA A 11 0.58 -38.54 17.05
N PRO A 12 -0.51 -37.80 16.85
CA PRO A 12 -0.69 -37.06 15.62
C PRO A 12 0.27 -35.86 15.62
N ARG A 13 1.30 -35.94 14.78
CA ARG A 13 2.00 -34.76 14.27
C ARG A 13 1.15 -34.14 13.16
N ALA A 14 0.56 -33.00 13.44
CA ALA A 14 0.17 -32.01 12.44
C ALA A 14 0.52 -30.64 13.02
N ARG A 15 1.76 -30.17 12.83
CA ARG A 15 2.07 -29.07 11.89
C ARG A 15 0.86 -28.63 11.06
N GLY A 16 0.14 -27.68 11.60
CA GLY A 16 -0.46 -26.61 10.83
C GLY A 16 -0.08 -25.33 11.55
N ASP A 17 0.97 -24.65 11.08
CA ASP A 17 1.10 -23.23 11.38
C ASP A 17 -0.15 -22.58 10.82
N LEU A 18 -1.14 -22.33 11.69
CA LEU A 18 -2.19 -21.38 11.44
C LEU A 18 -1.50 -20.02 11.36
N VAL A 19 -0.93 -19.73 10.19
CA VAL A 19 -0.62 -18.36 9.80
C VAL A 19 -1.96 -17.66 9.84
N MET A 20 -2.23 -16.99 10.96
CA MET A 20 -3.33 -16.06 11.08
C MET A 20 -3.07 -14.99 10.02
N SER A 21 -3.66 -15.20 8.84
CA SER A 21 -3.76 -14.19 7.81
C SER A 21 -4.64 -13.12 8.40
N ALA A 22 -4.04 -12.08 8.98
CA ALA A 22 -4.76 -10.89 9.39
C ALA A 22 -5.43 -10.33 8.13
N SER A 23 -6.72 -10.62 7.97
CA SER A 23 -7.52 -10.01 6.91
C SER A 23 -7.91 -8.65 7.44
N PHE A 24 -7.36 -7.61 6.82
CA PHE A 24 -7.79 -6.23 7.01
C PHE A 24 -8.38 -5.70 5.70
N ALA A 25 -9.26 -4.71 5.82
CA ALA A 25 -9.81 -4.02 4.67
C ALA A 25 -8.69 -3.33 3.86
N GLY A 26 -8.95 -3.11 2.58
CA GLY A 26 -8.02 -2.44 1.67
C GLY A 26 -8.57 -1.13 1.14
N GLY A 27 -7.69 -0.19 0.84
CA GLY A 27 -8.01 1.12 0.29
C GLY A 27 -7.11 1.45 -0.90
N ILE A 28 -7.68 1.97 -1.99
CA ILE A 28 -6.90 2.50 -3.11
C ILE A 28 -7.25 3.98 -3.31
N ILE A 29 -6.23 4.83 -3.29
CA ILE A 29 -6.34 6.24 -3.64
C ILE A 29 -5.95 6.41 -5.10
N ALA A 30 -6.95 6.63 -5.94
CA ALA A 30 -6.85 6.76 -7.39
C ALA A 30 -7.50 8.06 -7.89
N ALA A 31 -7.57 9.11 -7.06
CA ALA A 31 -8.26 10.36 -7.37
C ALA A 31 -7.35 11.53 -7.80
N GLY A 32 -6.04 11.29 -7.91
CA GLY A 32 -5.08 12.30 -8.36
C GLY A 32 -5.20 12.57 -9.87
N GLU A 33 -5.01 13.83 -10.28
CA GLU A 33 -5.24 14.27 -11.67
C GLU A 33 -4.26 13.70 -12.70
N GLY A 34 -3.12 13.14 -12.27
CA GLY A 34 -2.10 12.61 -13.18
C GLY A 34 -1.51 13.65 -14.13
N SER A 35 -1.50 14.93 -13.75
CA SER A 35 -1.14 16.05 -14.63
C SER A 35 0.25 15.92 -15.25
N ARG A 36 1.22 15.39 -14.49
CA ARG A 36 2.59 15.11 -14.97
C ARG A 36 2.61 14.06 -16.09
N LEU A 37 1.89 12.94 -15.92
CA LEU A 37 1.73 11.91 -16.95
C LEU A 37 1.03 12.47 -18.20
N ARG A 38 -0.02 13.29 -18.02
CA ARG A 38 -0.69 13.95 -19.15
C ARG A 38 0.25 14.86 -19.94
N GLN A 39 1.11 15.61 -19.26
CA GLN A 39 2.15 16.43 -19.90
C GLN A 39 3.18 15.57 -20.66
N SER A 40 3.42 14.34 -20.20
CA SER A 40 4.25 13.35 -20.91
C SER A 40 3.52 12.61 -22.04
N GLY A 41 2.27 12.97 -22.37
CA GLY A 41 1.53 12.41 -23.51
C GLY A 41 0.62 11.22 -23.19
N PHE A 42 0.45 10.86 -21.91
CA PHE A 42 -0.52 9.83 -21.51
C PHE A 42 -1.93 10.41 -21.53
N ALA A 43 -2.74 10.00 -22.51
CA ALA A 43 -4.11 10.51 -22.72
C ALA A 43 -5.15 9.87 -21.78
N MET A 44 -4.83 8.72 -21.20
CA MET A 44 -5.72 8.01 -20.27
C MET A 44 -5.63 8.56 -18.84
N PRO A 45 -6.64 8.31 -17.99
CA PRO A 45 -6.57 8.48 -16.55
C PRO A 45 -5.34 7.81 -15.93
N LYS A 46 -4.77 8.40 -14.86
CA LYS A 46 -3.60 7.83 -14.16
C LYS A 46 -3.81 6.37 -13.76
N PRO A 47 -4.96 5.96 -13.17
CA PRO A 47 -5.18 4.57 -12.79
C PRO A 47 -5.11 3.58 -13.97
N MET A 48 -5.32 4.07 -15.20
CA MET A 48 -5.35 3.30 -16.43
C MET A 48 -4.02 3.27 -17.19
N VAL A 49 -2.99 3.99 -16.70
CA VAL A 49 -1.66 3.93 -17.31
C VAL A 49 -1.11 2.50 -17.21
N PRO A 50 -0.68 1.89 -18.32
CA PRO A 50 -0.18 0.52 -18.32
C PRO A 50 1.30 0.46 -17.94
N ILE A 51 1.66 -0.51 -17.12
CA ILE A 51 3.05 -0.96 -16.91
C ILE A 51 3.18 -2.35 -17.52
N ALA A 52 3.99 -2.49 -18.56
CA ALA A 52 4.21 -3.77 -19.26
C ALA A 52 2.89 -4.44 -19.69
N GLY A 53 1.96 -3.61 -20.18
CA GLY A 53 0.63 -3.99 -20.68
C GLY A 53 -0.47 -4.13 -19.61
N VAL A 54 -0.19 -3.88 -18.34
CA VAL A 54 -1.17 -4.02 -17.24
C VAL A 54 -1.43 -2.66 -16.59
N PRO A 55 -2.69 -2.17 -16.54
CA PRO A 55 -3.03 -0.92 -15.86
C PRO A 55 -2.54 -0.89 -14.40
N LEU A 56 -2.17 0.31 -13.91
CA LEU A 56 -1.79 0.54 -12.52
C LEU A 56 -2.87 0.02 -11.56
N ILE A 57 -4.13 0.38 -11.76
CA ILE A 57 -5.24 -0.05 -10.90
C ILE A 57 -5.40 -1.58 -10.88
N GLU A 58 -5.19 -2.24 -12.02
CA GLU A 58 -5.23 -3.70 -12.10
C GLU A 58 -4.09 -4.33 -11.31
N THR A 59 -2.89 -3.78 -11.42
CA THR A 59 -1.72 -4.23 -10.66
C THR A 59 -1.97 -4.09 -9.16
N THR A 60 -2.46 -2.94 -8.72
CA THR A 60 -2.77 -2.69 -7.31
C THR A 60 -3.82 -3.66 -6.76
N ILE A 61 -4.92 -3.89 -7.49
CA ILE A 61 -5.97 -4.84 -7.09
C ILE A 61 -5.42 -6.27 -7.02
N ARG A 62 -4.63 -6.70 -8.03
CA ARG A 62 -3.99 -8.02 -8.02
C ARG A 62 -3.07 -8.20 -6.82
N ASN A 63 -2.30 -7.16 -6.46
CA ASN A 63 -1.41 -7.17 -5.29
C ASN A 63 -2.19 -7.30 -3.98
N LEU A 64 -3.29 -6.54 -3.82
CA LEU A 64 -4.17 -6.65 -2.64
C LEU A 64 -4.82 -8.03 -2.53
N ARG A 65 -5.30 -8.61 -3.65
CA ARG A 65 -5.84 -9.99 -3.66
C ARG A 65 -4.79 -11.03 -3.30
N ALA A 66 -3.58 -10.91 -3.85
CA ALA A 66 -2.48 -11.82 -3.53
C ALA A 66 -2.11 -11.76 -2.03
N ALA A 67 -2.20 -10.58 -1.43
CA ALA A 67 -1.99 -10.37 0.00
C ALA A 67 -3.24 -10.66 0.87
N ARG A 68 -4.34 -11.15 0.28
CA ARG A 68 -5.62 -11.45 0.96
C ARG A 68 -6.23 -10.26 1.72
N VAL A 69 -6.05 -9.06 1.17
CA VAL A 69 -6.61 -7.81 1.69
C VAL A 69 -7.97 -7.54 1.05
N GLY A 70 -8.97 -7.29 1.87
CA GLY A 70 -10.36 -7.11 1.45
C GLY A 70 -11.30 -7.02 2.67
N PRO A 71 -12.51 -6.47 2.53
CA PRO A 71 -13.08 -5.80 1.34
C PRO A 71 -12.33 -4.52 0.96
N LEU A 72 -12.54 -4.02 -0.26
CA LEU A 72 -11.86 -2.83 -0.77
C LEU A 72 -12.74 -1.57 -0.75
N ALA A 73 -12.11 -0.41 -0.58
CA ALA A 73 -12.66 0.89 -0.89
C ALA A 73 -11.74 1.61 -1.88
N ILE A 74 -12.25 1.99 -3.05
CA ILE A 74 -11.46 2.65 -4.10
C ILE A 74 -12.04 4.04 -4.34
N ILE A 75 -11.24 5.08 -4.13
CA ILE A 75 -11.60 6.44 -4.52
C ILE A 75 -11.01 6.78 -5.88
N VAL A 76 -11.85 7.25 -6.79
CA VAL A 76 -11.48 7.78 -8.10
C VAL A 76 -12.02 9.19 -8.29
N ASN A 77 -11.35 9.97 -9.13
CA ASN A 77 -11.83 11.28 -9.51
C ASN A 77 -13.14 11.16 -10.32
N GLU A 78 -14.03 12.16 -10.23
CA GLU A 78 -15.31 12.14 -10.97
C GLU A 78 -15.13 12.06 -12.49
N GLN A 79 -14.04 12.63 -12.99
CA GLN A 79 -13.68 12.59 -14.41
C GLN A 79 -13.20 11.20 -14.87
N GLU A 80 -12.89 10.31 -13.93
CA GLU A 80 -12.31 8.99 -14.20
C GLU A 80 -13.32 7.86 -13.96
N ARG A 81 -14.62 8.16 -14.13
CA ARG A 81 -15.71 7.19 -13.93
C ARG A 81 -15.56 5.92 -14.76
N GLU A 82 -14.99 6.03 -15.95
CA GLU A 82 -14.70 4.86 -16.83
C GLU A 82 -13.79 3.83 -16.15
N CYS A 83 -12.91 4.25 -15.22
CA CYS A 83 -12.10 3.35 -14.42
C CYS A 83 -12.97 2.44 -13.54
N VAL A 84 -14.07 2.95 -12.99
CA VAL A 84 -15.02 2.16 -12.17
C VAL A 84 -15.64 1.04 -12.99
N ASP A 85 -16.15 1.40 -14.17
CA ASP A 85 -16.82 0.44 -15.06
C ASP A 85 -15.82 -0.61 -15.56
N TRP A 86 -14.59 -0.19 -15.89
CA TRP A 86 -13.52 -1.09 -16.27
C TRP A 86 -13.16 -2.07 -15.13
N VAL A 87 -12.97 -1.59 -13.90
CA VAL A 87 -12.64 -2.45 -12.76
C VAL A 87 -13.76 -3.45 -12.46
N ARG A 88 -15.03 -3.02 -12.51
CA ARG A 88 -16.19 -3.90 -12.32
C ARG A 88 -16.26 -5.00 -13.37
N ALA A 89 -16.02 -4.67 -14.64
CA ALA A 89 -15.99 -5.65 -15.72
C ALA A 89 -14.81 -6.61 -15.58
N ARG A 90 -13.63 -6.10 -15.17
CA ARG A 90 -12.40 -6.88 -15.04
C ARG A 90 -12.38 -7.81 -13.84
N PHE A 91 -12.99 -7.40 -12.74
CA PHE A 91 -13.04 -8.09 -11.45
C PHE A 91 -14.47 -8.21 -10.93
N PRO A 92 -15.32 -9.02 -11.58
CA PRO A 92 -16.74 -9.12 -11.23
C PRO A 92 -17.01 -9.72 -9.84
N ASP A 93 -16.02 -10.40 -9.26
CA ASP A 93 -16.08 -11.05 -7.95
C ASP A 93 -15.43 -10.23 -6.83
N LEU A 94 -14.97 -9.01 -7.12
CA LEU A 94 -14.32 -8.16 -6.14
C LEU A 94 -15.34 -7.52 -5.21
N ASP A 95 -15.18 -7.74 -3.90
CA ASP A 95 -15.91 -6.99 -2.87
C ASP A 95 -15.29 -5.59 -2.75
N VAL A 96 -15.90 -4.63 -3.45
CA VAL A 96 -15.39 -3.25 -3.55
C VAL A 96 -16.50 -2.23 -3.45
N GLU A 97 -16.24 -1.22 -2.62
CA GLU A 97 -16.99 0.02 -2.59
C GLU A 97 -16.24 1.11 -3.38
N PHE A 98 -16.92 1.76 -4.33
CA PHE A 98 -16.34 2.88 -5.08
C PHE A 98 -16.78 4.22 -4.53
N ILE A 99 -15.81 5.13 -4.41
CA ILE A 99 -15.99 6.52 -4.04
C ILE A 99 -15.65 7.34 -5.27
N VAL A 100 -16.66 7.87 -5.96
CA VAL A 100 -16.44 8.74 -7.13
C VAL A 100 -16.55 10.17 -6.64
N LYS A 101 -15.41 10.83 -6.41
CA LYS A 101 -15.36 12.15 -5.81
C LYS A 101 -14.10 12.91 -6.22
N THR A 102 -14.27 14.14 -6.67
CA THR A 102 -13.17 15.09 -6.82
C THR A 102 -12.81 15.64 -5.44
N THR A 103 -11.63 15.29 -4.92
CA THR A 103 -11.14 15.80 -3.64
C THR A 103 -10.19 16.97 -3.84
N GLN A 104 -10.21 17.93 -2.93
CA GLN A 104 -9.32 19.10 -2.93
C GLN A 104 -7.88 18.72 -2.56
N SER A 105 -7.65 17.53 -1.99
CA SER A 105 -6.33 17.14 -1.52
C SER A 105 -6.16 15.62 -1.31
N SER A 106 -4.90 15.17 -1.22
CA SER A 106 -4.59 13.76 -0.95
C SER A 106 -4.97 13.31 0.46
N LEU A 107 -4.96 14.22 1.45
CA LEU A 107 -5.45 13.88 2.78
C LEU A 107 -6.97 13.71 2.80
N GLU A 108 -7.71 14.50 2.04
CA GLU A 108 -9.16 14.31 1.89
C GLU A 108 -9.47 12.96 1.24
N SER A 109 -8.79 12.61 0.15
CA SER A 109 -8.91 11.28 -0.47
C SER A 109 -8.62 10.14 0.52
N PHE A 110 -7.54 10.26 1.29
CA PHE A 110 -7.21 9.29 2.33
C PHE A 110 -8.31 9.19 3.39
N GLY A 111 -8.85 10.33 3.85
CA GLY A 111 -9.95 10.40 4.81
C GLY A 111 -11.26 9.78 4.32
N GLU A 112 -11.61 9.94 3.04
CA GLU A 112 -12.76 9.27 2.42
C GLU A 112 -12.62 7.75 2.43
N VAL A 113 -11.42 7.25 2.09
CA VAL A 113 -11.12 5.81 2.03
C VAL A 113 -11.10 5.18 3.42
N ILE A 114 -10.34 5.74 4.37
CA ILE A 114 -10.14 5.11 5.69
C ILE A 114 -11.40 5.03 6.54
N ARG A 115 -12.41 5.86 6.25
CA ARG A 115 -13.72 5.86 6.92
C ARG A 115 -14.61 4.70 6.48
N ARG A 116 -14.27 3.98 5.41
CA ARG A 116 -15.01 2.79 4.97
C ARG A 116 -14.59 1.57 5.77
N HIS A 117 -15.45 0.56 5.82
CA HIS A 117 -15.19 -0.71 6.49
C HIS A 117 -14.77 -0.52 7.96
N PRO A 118 -15.71 -0.20 8.87
CA PRO A 118 -15.40 0.14 10.26
C PRO A 118 -14.70 -1.01 10.98
N GLY A 119 -13.89 -0.68 11.99
CA GLY A 119 -13.14 -1.66 12.76
C GLY A 119 -11.77 -1.99 12.18
N GLY A 120 -10.82 -2.26 13.08
CA GLY A 120 -9.55 -2.89 12.76
C GLY A 120 -8.58 -2.04 11.93
N ARG A 121 -7.50 -2.70 11.46
CA ARG A 121 -6.51 -2.06 10.59
C ARG A 121 -7.03 -2.01 9.15
N MET A 122 -6.54 -1.05 8.36
CA MET A 122 -6.82 -0.95 6.92
C MET A 122 -5.52 -0.69 6.17
N LEU A 123 -5.27 -1.45 5.10
CA LEU A 123 -4.14 -1.21 4.21
C LEU A 123 -4.57 -0.25 3.10
N VAL A 124 -4.01 0.96 3.08
CA VAL A 124 -4.26 1.96 2.05
C VAL A 124 -3.03 2.11 1.17
N THR A 125 -3.23 2.10 -0.14
CA THR A 125 -2.18 2.36 -1.14
C THR A 125 -2.62 3.45 -2.10
N THR A 126 -1.70 4.30 -2.52
CA THR A 126 -1.91 5.12 -3.71
C THR A 126 -1.80 4.23 -4.95
N VAL A 127 -2.52 4.56 -6.02
CA VAL A 127 -2.58 3.73 -7.23
C VAL A 127 -1.27 3.75 -8.04
N ASP A 128 -0.45 4.76 -7.80
CA ASP A 128 0.81 5.05 -8.49
C ASP A 128 2.03 4.42 -7.84
N ALA A 129 1.91 3.90 -6.62
CA ALA A 129 2.97 3.16 -5.95
C ALA A 129 3.11 1.76 -6.55
N TRP A 130 3.90 1.63 -7.61
CA TRP A 130 4.11 0.39 -8.33
C TRP A 130 5.28 -0.41 -7.76
N CYS A 131 5.06 -1.70 -7.51
CA CYS A 131 6.13 -2.65 -7.18
C CYS A 131 5.74 -4.07 -7.63
N VAL A 132 6.72 -4.97 -7.65
CA VAL A 132 6.47 -6.38 -7.98
C VAL A 132 5.60 -7.04 -6.90
N GLN A 133 4.66 -7.88 -7.32
CA GLN A 133 3.64 -8.47 -6.44
C GLN A 133 4.22 -9.21 -5.23
N SER A 134 5.30 -9.98 -5.41
CA SER A 134 5.90 -10.73 -4.30
C SER A 134 6.47 -9.82 -3.22
N ALA A 135 6.98 -8.63 -3.60
CA ALA A 135 7.49 -7.64 -2.66
C ALA A 135 6.34 -6.98 -1.89
N PHE A 136 5.23 -6.67 -2.56
CA PHE A 136 4.01 -6.19 -1.92
C PHE A 136 3.50 -7.19 -0.85
N VAL A 137 3.38 -8.47 -1.21
CA VAL A 137 2.91 -9.51 -0.27
C VAL A 137 3.82 -9.61 0.95
N ARG A 138 5.15 -9.64 0.76
CA ARG A 138 6.11 -9.66 1.88
C ARG A 138 5.97 -8.45 2.80
N PHE A 139 5.76 -7.26 2.22
CA PHE A 139 5.47 -6.06 3.01
C PHE A 139 4.22 -6.22 3.85
N VAL A 140 3.11 -6.67 3.26
CA VAL A 140 1.84 -6.84 3.99
C VAL A 140 1.99 -7.85 5.13
N GLU A 141 2.67 -8.97 4.89
CA GLU A 141 2.95 -9.98 5.91
C GLU A 141 3.82 -9.43 7.05
N ALA A 142 4.83 -8.62 6.74
CA ALA A 142 5.69 -7.98 7.73
C ALA A 142 4.93 -6.92 8.54
N ALA A 143 4.19 -6.05 7.86
CA ALA A 143 3.36 -5.02 8.48
C ALA A 143 2.30 -5.62 9.40
N ALA A 144 1.71 -6.77 9.03
CA ALA A 144 0.72 -7.46 9.85
C ALA A 144 1.28 -7.93 11.21
N ARG A 145 2.59 -8.23 11.29
CA ARG A 145 3.28 -8.65 12.53
C ARG A 145 3.65 -7.49 13.46
N ARG A 146 3.54 -6.24 13.01
CA ARG A 146 3.77 -5.06 13.85
C ARG A 146 2.64 -4.88 14.88
N PRO A 147 2.90 -4.14 15.99
CA PRO A 147 1.89 -3.89 17.02
C PRO A 147 0.55 -3.43 16.44
N LEU A 148 -0.56 -3.97 16.95
CA LEU A 148 -1.90 -3.73 16.38
C LEU A 148 -2.30 -2.25 16.36
N GLY A 149 -1.82 -1.46 17.33
CA GLY A 149 -2.07 -0.03 17.42
C GLY A 149 -1.11 0.86 16.62
N ALA A 150 -0.16 0.27 15.88
CA ALA A 150 0.82 1.02 15.11
C ALA A 150 0.40 1.26 13.67
N THR A 151 0.77 2.43 13.15
CA THR A 151 0.73 2.70 11.70
C THR A 151 2.02 2.19 11.08
N VAL A 152 1.92 1.39 10.01
CA VAL A 152 3.08 0.85 9.31
C VAL A 152 3.16 1.45 7.91
N LEU A 153 4.32 2.02 7.56
CA LEU A 153 4.58 2.62 6.26
C LEU A 153 5.44 1.66 5.43
N ALA A 154 5.09 1.45 4.16
CA ALA A 154 6.09 0.98 3.22
C ALA A 154 7.11 2.09 3.01
N VAL A 155 8.39 1.75 3.08
CA VAL A 155 9.50 2.65 2.82
C VAL A 155 10.43 2.02 1.79
N THR A 156 11.10 2.84 1.00
CA THR A 156 11.97 2.39 -0.09
C THR A 156 13.29 3.17 -0.10
N PRO A 157 14.42 2.52 -0.40
CA PRO A 157 15.68 3.22 -0.68
C PRO A 157 15.73 3.80 -2.10
N LEU A 158 14.79 3.43 -2.97
CA LEU A 158 14.69 3.98 -4.33
C LEU A 158 14.14 5.41 -4.28
N ILE A 159 15.03 6.40 -4.37
CA ILE A 159 14.67 7.83 -4.36
C ILE A 159 14.63 8.35 -5.80
N ALA A 160 13.44 8.35 -6.39
CA ALA A 160 13.18 8.90 -7.73
C ALA A 160 12.31 10.18 -7.73
N ASP A 161 11.69 10.53 -6.59
CA ASP A 161 10.88 11.76 -6.47
C ASP A 161 11.77 13.00 -6.33
N GLU A 162 11.37 14.11 -6.95
CA GLU A 162 11.96 15.43 -6.79
C GLU A 162 11.77 15.98 -5.36
N LYS A 163 10.67 15.61 -4.69
CA LYS A 163 10.32 16.08 -3.34
C LYS A 163 10.05 14.90 -2.40
N PRO A 164 11.07 14.06 -2.15
CA PRO A 164 10.91 12.84 -1.39
C PRO A 164 10.51 13.12 0.05
N LEU A 165 9.57 12.35 0.58
CA LEU A 165 9.26 12.37 2.00
C LEU A 165 10.16 11.37 2.72
N ARG A 166 11.32 11.86 3.18
CA ARG A 166 12.34 11.04 3.85
C ARG A 166 11.85 10.49 5.18
N VAL A 167 12.38 9.32 5.54
CA VAL A 167 12.09 8.61 6.79
C VAL A 167 13.40 8.25 7.47
N VAL A 168 13.48 8.55 8.77
CA VAL A 168 14.53 8.04 9.65
C VAL A 168 13.95 6.90 10.45
N MET A 169 14.56 5.72 10.33
CA MET A 169 14.07 4.47 10.89
C MET A 169 15.17 3.81 11.71
N ALA A 170 14.84 3.40 12.93
CA ALA A 170 15.72 2.62 13.79
C ALA A 170 15.87 1.18 13.28
N ALA A 171 16.88 0.47 13.77
CA ALA A 171 17.17 -0.91 13.36
C ALA A 171 16.03 -1.90 13.65
N ASP A 172 15.19 -1.62 14.65
CA ASP A 172 14.00 -2.40 14.97
C ASP A 172 12.80 -2.08 14.06
N GLY A 173 12.96 -1.16 13.11
CA GLY A 173 11.92 -0.70 12.18
C GLY A 173 11.04 0.42 12.74
N ARG A 174 11.26 0.91 13.96
CA ARG A 174 10.50 2.05 14.49
C ARG A 174 10.89 3.32 13.72
N ILE A 175 9.90 4.09 13.30
CA ILE A 175 10.14 5.38 12.65
C ILE A 175 10.36 6.44 13.73
N GLU A 176 11.50 7.12 13.64
CA GLU A 176 11.89 8.18 14.58
C GLU A 176 11.55 9.57 14.05
N ALA A 177 11.61 9.74 12.73
CA ALA A 177 11.24 10.99 12.07
C ALA A 177 10.69 10.73 10.66
N ILE A 178 9.74 11.57 10.26
CA ILE A 178 9.25 11.68 8.89
C ILE A 178 9.45 13.13 8.46
N GLY A 179 9.99 13.32 7.26
CA GLY A 179 10.39 14.61 6.72
C GLY A 179 11.83 15.00 7.05
N GLY A 180 12.24 16.16 6.54
CA GLY A 180 13.61 16.67 6.65
C GLY A 180 14.49 16.34 5.44
N ALA A 181 15.77 16.69 5.54
CA ALA A 181 16.75 16.56 4.45
C ALA A 181 17.61 15.28 4.54
N VAL A 182 17.48 14.51 5.62
CA VAL A 182 18.34 13.36 5.95
C VAL A 182 17.53 12.07 5.97
N GLY A 183 18.19 10.94 5.69
CA GLY A 183 17.60 9.60 5.69
C GLY A 183 17.66 8.96 4.30
N ASP A 184 18.04 7.69 4.25
CA ASP A 184 18.22 6.93 3.00
C ASP A 184 16.93 6.26 2.51
N LEU A 185 15.84 6.44 3.26
CA LEU A 185 14.54 5.86 2.96
C LEU A 185 13.50 6.95 2.72
N VAL A 186 12.54 6.67 1.84
CA VAL A 186 11.39 7.54 1.57
C VAL A 186 10.09 6.74 1.68
N THR A 187 8.98 7.41 1.98
CA THR A 187 7.67 6.74 2.00
C THR A 187 7.27 6.24 0.62
N ALA A 188 6.66 5.06 0.55
CA ALA A 188 6.39 4.36 -0.70
C ALA A 188 4.88 4.19 -1.00
N GLY A 189 4.05 5.18 -0.62
CA GLY A 189 2.62 5.22 -1.00
C GLY A 189 1.71 4.17 -0.37
N MET A 190 2.22 3.32 0.54
CA MET A 190 1.43 2.23 1.18
C MET A 190 1.48 2.35 2.70
N TYR A 191 0.32 2.18 3.33
CA TYR A 191 0.10 2.49 4.75
C TYR A 191 -0.85 1.47 5.37
N LEU A 192 -0.40 0.70 6.37
CA LEU A 192 -1.30 -0.08 7.22
C LEU A 192 -1.69 0.78 8.43
N VAL A 193 -2.95 1.16 8.52
CA VAL A 193 -3.44 2.20 9.44
C VAL A 193 -4.38 1.57 10.47
N PRO A 194 -4.12 1.74 11.78
CA PRO A 194 -5.00 1.23 12.84
C PRO A 194 -6.25 2.09 13.00
N GLU A 195 -7.30 1.50 13.55
CA GLU A 195 -8.58 2.19 13.79
C GLU A 195 -8.43 3.50 14.56
N SER A 196 -7.56 3.53 15.58
CA SER A 196 -7.28 4.74 16.38
C SER A 196 -6.81 5.92 15.54
N VAL A 197 -6.07 5.67 14.45
CA VAL A 197 -5.60 6.70 13.51
C VAL A 197 -6.67 6.99 12.45
N ARG A 198 -7.45 5.98 12.05
CA ARG A 198 -8.55 6.13 11.09
C ARG A 198 -9.68 7.02 11.62
N THR A 199 -9.90 7.02 12.94
CA THR A 199 -10.90 7.86 13.62
C THR A 199 -10.32 9.16 14.18
N LEU A 200 -9.01 9.38 14.02
CA LEU A 200 -8.34 10.57 14.51
C LEU A 200 -8.71 11.78 13.67
N THR A 201 -9.03 12.90 14.31
CA THR A 201 -9.25 14.17 13.62
C THR A 201 -7.93 14.91 13.50
N PRO A 202 -7.37 15.09 12.28
CA PRO A 202 -6.13 15.84 12.12
C PRO A 202 -6.35 17.34 12.38
N PRO A 203 -5.30 18.10 12.73
CA PRO A 203 -5.37 19.55 12.83
C PRO A 203 -5.91 20.21 11.57
N ALA A 204 -6.67 21.30 11.76
CA ALA A 204 -7.11 22.13 10.65
C ALA A 204 -5.91 22.67 9.85
N GLY A 205 -6.08 22.79 8.53
CA GLY A 205 -5.05 23.32 7.62
C GLY A 205 -4.09 22.28 7.04
N LEU A 206 -4.14 21.01 7.47
CA LEU A 206 -3.44 19.94 6.76
C LEU A 206 -4.17 19.57 5.47
N GLY A 207 -3.49 19.73 4.33
CA GLY A 207 -4.03 19.34 3.02
C GLY A 207 -3.42 18.06 2.47
N ARG A 208 -2.12 17.81 2.65
CA ARG A 208 -1.47 16.67 1.98
C ARG A 208 -1.28 15.51 2.93
N LEU A 209 -1.42 14.28 2.40
CA LEU A 209 -1.15 13.06 3.16
C LEU A 209 0.27 13.05 3.75
N ARG A 210 1.26 13.57 3.01
CA ARG A 210 2.63 13.75 3.51
C ARG A 210 2.72 14.63 4.77
N ASP A 211 1.88 15.65 4.87
CA ASP A 211 1.87 16.55 6.03
C ASP A 211 1.18 15.88 7.23
N PHE A 212 0.14 15.07 6.97
CA PHE A 212 -0.48 14.21 7.97
C PHE A 212 0.49 13.18 8.55
N LEU A 213 1.29 12.51 7.73
CA LEU A 213 2.28 11.53 8.21
C LEU A 213 3.36 12.20 9.08
N GLN A 214 3.85 13.38 8.68
CA GLN A 214 4.79 14.18 9.49
C GLN A 214 4.18 14.58 10.83
N TRP A 215 2.91 15.04 10.82
CA TRP A 215 2.20 15.38 12.04
C TRP A 215 1.99 14.15 12.93
N LEU A 216 1.58 13.01 12.37
CA LEU A 216 1.38 11.76 13.09
C LEU A 216 2.67 11.33 13.80
N ALA A 217 3.82 11.43 13.14
CA ALA A 217 5.13 11.18 13.75
C ALA A 217 5.43 12.11 14.93
N ARG A 218 5.16 13.41 14.79
CA ARG A 218 5.36 14.40 15.87
C ARG A 218 4.38 14.23 17.03
N SER A 219 3.20 13.67 16.78
CA SER A 219 2.18 13.43 17.80
C SER A 219 2.51 12.27 18.76
N GLY A 220 3.58 11.52 18.49
CA GLY A 220 3.99 10.37 19.31
C GLY A 220 3.22 9.08 19.01
N ALA A 221 2.45 9.04 17.93
CA ALA A 221 1.80 7.80 17.49
C ALA A 221 2.86 6.74 17.13
N PRO A 222 2.63 5.45 17.48
CA PRO A 222 3.56 4.39 17.15
C PRO A 222 3.60 4.18 15.63
N LEU A 223 4.76 4.43 15.04
CA LEU A 223 5.02 4.31 13.61
C LEU A 223 6.15 3.32 13.37
N TYR A 224 5.95 2.43 12.41
CA TYR A 224 6.96 1.48 11.94
C TYR A 224 7.10 1.57 10.42
N GLY A 225 8.30 1.26 9.93
CA GLY A 225 8.58 1.10 8.52
C GLY A 225 8.82 -0.37 8.18
N GLU A 226 8.40 -0.76 6.99
CA GLU A 226 8.80 -2.02 6.36
C GLU A 226 9.34 -1.71 4.97
N VAL A 227 10.53 -2.24 4.68
CA VAL A 227 11.25 -1.91 3.46
C VAL A 227 10.70 -2.70 2.28
N ILE A 228 10.37 -2.00 1.20
CA ILE A 228 10.24 -2.56 -0.13
C ILE A 228 11.36 -1.96 -0.97
N GLU A 229 12.32 -2.78 -1.41
CA GLU A 229 13.54 -2.35 -2.11
C GLU A 229 13.26 -1.48 -3.33
N GLN A 230 12.20 -1.81 -4.07
CA GLN A 230 11.87 -1.17 -5.33
C GLN A 230 10.37 -0.87 -5.38
N VAL A 231 10.05 0.37 -5.06
CA VAL A 231 8.73 0.97 -5.32
C VAL A 231 8.95 2.19 -6.19
N VAL A 232 8.27 2.22 -7.32
CA VAL A 232 8.30 3.32 -8.28
C VAL A 232 7.02 4.13 -8.07
N ASP A 233 7.15 5.42 -7.78
CA ASP A 233 6.03 6.36 -7.78
C ASP A 233 5.79 6.82 -9.23
N VAL A 234 4.81 6.21 -9.90
CA VAL A 234 4.60 6.39 -11.33
C VAL A 234 3.91 7.73 -11.59
N ASP A 235 4.69 8.75 -11.93
CA ASP A 235 4.23 10.13 -12.11
C ASP A 235 4.68 10.75 -13.45
N ARG A 236 5.67 10.17 -14.12
CA ARG A 236 6.23 10.62 -15.40
C ARG A 236 6.51 9.44 -16.33
N ALA A 237 6.81 9.75 -17.60
CA ALA A 237 7.21 8.73 -18.58
C ALA A 237 8.43 7.90 -18.13
N ASP A 238 9.43 8.54 -17.51
CA ASP A 238 10.64 7.83 -17.04
C ASP A 238 10.31 6.84 -15.90
N ASP A 239 9.34 7.17 -15.04
CA ASP A 239 8.87 6.27 -13.99
C ASP A 239 8.15 5.05 -14.58
N VAL A 240 7.36 5.26 -15.64
CA VAL A 240 6.74 4.17 -16.40
C VAL A 240 7.83 3.25 -16.97
N ALA A 241 8.82 3.80 -17.67
CA ALA A 241 9.91 3.01 -18.27
C ALA A 241 10.71 2.22 -17.20
N LEU A 242 10.97 2.83 -16.04
CA LEU A 242 11.61 2.17 -14.92
C LEU A 242 10.76 1.00 -14.40
N ALA A 243 9.47 1.24 -14.13
CA ALA A 243 8.54 0.21 -13.67
C ALA A 243 8.41 -0.93 -14.68
N GLU A 244 8.39 -0.64 -15.99
CA GLU A 244 8.37 -1.66 -17.04
C GLU A 244 9.62 -2.53 -17.05
N THR A 245 10.80 -1.91 -16.90
CA THR A 245 12.07 -2.64 -16.82
C THR A 245 12.06 -3.63 -15.65
N LEU A 246 11.60 -3.17 -14.48
CA LEU A 246 11.47 -4.02 -13.29
C LEU A 246 10.43 -5.12 -13.47
N ALA A 247 9.30 -4.81 -14.12
CA ALA A 247 8.24 -5.77 -14.40
C ALA A 247 8.73 -6.91 -15.30
N LEU A 248 9.54 -6.59 -16.31
CA LEU A 248 10.11 -7.56 -17.23
C LEU A 248 11.20 -8.41 -16.57
N ALA A 249 12.08 -7.81 -15.76
CA ALA A 249 13.10 -8.54 -15.01
C ALA A 249 12.48 -9.58 -14.05
N GLY A 250 11.37 -9.23 -13.39
CA GLY A 250 10.64 -10.13 -12.49
C GLY A 250 9.86 -11.26 -13.18
N ARG A 251 9.68 -11.23 -14.50
CA ARG A 251 9.07 -12.34 -15.28
C ARG A 251 10.08 -13.43 -15.67
N VAL A 252 11.38 -13.11 -15.61
CA VAL A 252 12.48 -14.00 -16.02
C VAL A 252 13.09 -14.73 -14.81
N SER A 253 12.73 -14.33 -13.58
CA SER A 253 13.16 -14.93 -12.31
C SER A 253 12.10 -15.86 -11.73
#